data_AF-A0A4Z0JI27-F1
#
_entry.id   AF-A0A4Z0JI27-F1
#
_cell.length_a   1.000
_cell.length_b   1.000
_cell.length_c   1.000
_cell.angle_alpha   90.00
_cell.angle_beta   90.00
_cell.angle_gamma   90.00
#
_symmetry.space_group_name_H-M   'P 1'
#
loop_
_entity.id
_entity.type
_entity.pdbx_description
1 polymer ?
#
loop_
_entity_poly.entity_id
_entity_poly.type
_entity_poly.pdbx_seq_one_letter_code
_entity_poly.pdbx_strand_id
1 'polypeptide(L)'
;MFTYIQVIDNNSKKFCGYVDYRFHKNQLSMTITRGFKTAHHINISIDQITDLLFDNSFGYERISFIYQNKKFYIINSGYGEANYFKRHLIHCVNAQ
;
A
#
# COMPACT_ATOMS: atom_id res chain seq x y z
N MET A 1 -3.03 7.01 8.21
CA MET A 1 -2.23 7.85 7.27
C MET A 1 -2.91 7.77 5.93
N PHE A 2 -2.83 8.80 5.09
CA PHE A 2 -3.67 8.90 3.91
C PHE A 2 -2.82 8.97 2.65
N THR A 3 -3.01 8.04 1.72
CA THR A 3 -2.20 7.97 0.49
C THR A 3 -3.05 7.64 -0.72
N TYR A 4 -2.51 7.94 -1.90
CA TYR A 4 -3.07 7.44 -3.15
C TYR A 4 -2.49 6.07 -3.49
N ILE A 5 -3.36 5.15 -3.92
CA ILE A 5 -2.96 3.83 -4.39
C ILE A 5 -3.46 3.55 -5.79
N GLN A 6 -2.72 2.70 -6.48
CA GLN A 6 -3.13 2.02 -7.69
C GLN A 6 -3.02 0.50 -7.48
N VAL A 7 -4.06 -0.24 -7.84
CA VAL A 7 -4.11 -1.70 -7.77
C VAL A 7 -4.40 -2.24 -9.16
N ILE A 8 -3.57 -3.18 -9.63
CA ILE A 8 -3.74 -3.86 -10.91
C ILE A 8 -4.00 -5.34 -10.62
N ASP A 9 -5.10 -5.88 -11.15
CA ASP A 9 -5.40 -7.32 -11.08
C ASP A 9 -4.82 -8.10 -12.28
N ASN A 10 -4.92 -9.43 -12.23
CA ASN A 10 -4.46 -10.32 -13.30
C ASN A 10 -5.14 -10.09 -14.66
N ASN A 11 -6.34 -9.52 -14.66
CA ASN A 11 -7.08 -9.19 -15.87
C ASN A 11 -6.76 -7.78 -16.37
N SER A 12 -5.68 -7.17 -15.87
CA SER A 12 -5.27 -5.79 -16.16
C SER A 12 -6.33 -4.73 -15.77
N LYS A 13 -7.30 -5.09 -14.91
CA LYS A 13 -8.23 -4.09 -14.37
C LYS A 13 -7.47 -3.25 -13.36
N LYS A 14 -7.51 -1.94 -13.61
CA LYS A 14 -6.86 -0.93 -12.79
C LYS A 14 -7.90 -0.28 -11.88
N PHE A 15 -7.64 -0.33 -10.58
CA PHE A 15 -8.29 0.51 -9.59
C PHE A 15 -7.31 1.58 -9.13
N CYS A 16 -7.78 2.82 -8.99
CA CYS A 16 -7.03 3.87 -8.30
C CYS A 16 -7.94 4.62 -7.35
N GLY A 17 -7.36 5.13 -6.27
CA GLY A 17 -8.08 5.94 -5.31
C GLY A 17 -7.26 6.24 -4.08
N TYR A 18 -7.84 7.06 -3.21
CA TYR A 18 -7.25 7.34 -1.93
C TYR A 18 -7.67 6.30 -0.88
N VAL A 19 -6.75 6.03 0.04
CA VAL A 19 -6.98 5.16 1.18
C VAL A 19 -6.47 5.83 2.45
N ASP A 20 -7.22 5.65 3.55
CA ASP A 20 -6.60 5.71 4.87
C ASP A 20 -6.01 4.34 5.19
N TYR A 21 -4.80 4.31 5.70
CA TYR A 21 -4.10 3.09 6.06
C TYR A 21 -3.46 3.14 7.43
N ARG A 22 -3.30 1.96 8.02
CA ARG A 22 -2.66 1.76 9.31
C ARG A 22 -1.95 0.41 9.35
N PHE A 23 -0.77 0.41 9.96
CA PHE A 23 -0.07 -0.81 10.34
C PHE A 23 -0.47 -1.22 11.76
N HIS A 24 -0.82 -2.49 11.96
CA HIS A 24 -1.07 -3.07 13.27
C HIS A 24 -0.83 -4.58 13.25
N LYS A 25 -0.10 -5.13 14.23
CA LYS A 25 0.11 -6.59 14.41
C LYS A 25 0.40 -7.34 13.09
N ASN A 26 1.45 -6.93 12.38
CA ASN A 26 1.86 -7.51 11.09
C ASN A 26 0.84 -7.38 9.94
N GLN A 27 -0.14 -6.49 10.07
CA GLN A 27 -1.14 -6.23 9.04
C GLN A 27 -1.09 -4.77 8.59
N LEU A 28 -1.20 -4.57 7.29
CA LEU A 28 -1.53 -3.31 6.67
C LEU A 28 -3.04 -3.29 6.39
N SER A 29 -3.77 -2.53 7.19
CA SER A 29 -5.19 -2.27 6.96
C SER A 29 -5.34 -1.00 6.13
N MET A 30 -6.14 -1.05 5.08
CA MET A 30 -6.46 0.07 4.20
C MET A 30 -7.98 0.20 4.08
N THR A 31 -8.47 1.41 4.15
CA THR A 31 -9.87 1.76 3.95
C THR A 31 -9.97 2.68 2.75
N ILE A 32 -10.59 2.19 1.68
CA ILE A 32 -10.81 2.99 0.48
C ILE A 32 -11.88 4.03 0.76
N THR A 33 -11.50 5.30 0.61
CA THR A 33 -12.42 6.43 0.74
C THR A 33 -13.06 6.73 -0.62
N ARG A 34 -14.35 6.41 -0.78
CA ARG A 34 -15.16 6.71 -1.98
C ARG A 34 -16.37 7.57 -1.62
N GLY A 35 -16.14 8.79 -1.11
CA GLY A 35 -17.22 9.73 -0.77
C GLY A 35 -18.31 9.07 0.09
N PHE A 36 -19.56 9.08 -0.37
CA PHE A 36 -20.73 8.52 0.31
C PHE A 36 -20.98 7.02 0.11
N LYS A 37 -20.11 6.29 -0.60
CA LYS A 37 -20.25 4.84 -0.79
C LYS A 37 -19.66 4.06 0.39
N THR A 38 -20.15 2.85 0.61
CA THR A 38 -19.67 1.93 1.64
C THR A 38 -18.15 1.80 1.56
N ALA A 39 -17.49 2.03 2.69
CA ALA A 39 -16.05 1.92 2.82
C ALA A 39 -15.61 0.49 2.49
N HIS A 40 -14.67 0.35 1.55
CA HIS A 40 -14.11 -0.96 1.24
C HIS A 40 -12.80 -1.12 2.03
N HIS A 41 -12.80 -2.09 2.93
CA HIS A 41 -11.61 -2.44 3.71
C HIS A 41 -10.79 -3.50 2.98
N ILE A 42 -9.48 -3.32 2.99
CA ILE A 42 -8.47 -4.26 2.50
C ILE A 42 -7.51 -4.50 3.66
N ASN A 43 -7.38 -5.75 4.10
CA ASN A 43 -6.39 -6.15 5.08
C ASN A 43 -5.34 -7.00 4.38
N ILE A 44 -4.09 -6.55 4.45
CA ILE A 44 -2.93 -7.19 3.84
C ILE A 44 -2.05 -7.72 4.96
N SER A 45 -1.82 -9.03 4.97
CA SER A 45 -0.84 -9.66 5.84
C SER A 45 0.55 -9.39 5.28
N ILE A 46 1.44 -8.76 6.06
CA ILE A 46 2.74 -8.28 5.55
C ILE A 46 3.65 -9.46 5.16
N ASP A 47 3.53 -10.58 5.86
CA ASP A 47 4.19 -11.86 5.57
C ASP A 47 3.79 -12.48 4.22
N GLN A 48 2.66 -12.06 3.65
CA GLN A 48 2.17 -12.55 2.36
C GLN A 48 2.53 -11.59 1.20
N ILE A 49 3.23 -10.50 1.50
CA ILE A 49 3.68 -9.55 0.49
C ILE A 49 4.92 -10.13 -0.21
N THR A 50 4.93 -10.12 -1.53
CA THR A 50 6.10 -10.45 -2.36
C THR A 50 6.50 -9.27 -3.25
N ASP A 51 7.70 -9.35 -3.83
CA ASP A 51 8.17 -8.40 -4.84
C ASP A 51 8.08 -6.93 -4.40
N LEU A 52 8.43 -6.69 -3.14
CA LEU A 52 8.47 -5.35 -2.56
C LEU A 52 9.59 -4.54 -3.20
N LEU A 53 9.22 -3.42 -3.80
CA LEU A 53 10.12 -2.49 -4.46
C LEU A 53 9.88 -1.08 -3.97
N PHE A 54 10.97 -0.36 -3.73
CA PHE A 54 10.98 1.07 -3.46
C PHE A 54 11.68 1.73 -4.64
N ASP A 55 10.96 2.53 -5.40
CA ASP A 55 11.51 3.27 -6.52
C ASP A 55 11.14 4.75 -6.46
N ASN A 56 11.87 5.55 -7.23
CA ASN A 56 11.58 6.97 -7.40
C ASN A 56 11.13 7.15 -8.85
N SER A 57 9.83 7.35 -9.06
CA SER A 57 9.23 7.44 -10.39
C SER A 57 8.70 8.86 -10.61
N PHE A 58 9.22 9.53 -11.64
CA PHE A 58 8.85 10.93 -11.97
C PHE A 58 9.02 11.93 -10.82
N GLY A 59 10.00 11.69 -9.94
CA GLY A 59 10.30 12.56 -8.79
C GLY A 59 9.48 12.28 -7.53
N TYR A 60 8.67 11.21 -7.52
CA TYR A 60 7.91 10.76 -6.36
C TYR A 60 8.36 9.39 -5.88
N GLU A 61 8.49 9.23 -4.56
CA GLU A 61 8.73 7.93 -3.95
C GLU A 61 7.51 7.04 -4.14
N ARG A 62 7.74 5.88 -4.76
CA ARG A 62 6.71 4.89 -5.03
C ARG A 62 7.11 3.58 -4.39
N ILE A 63 6.16 2.99 -3.70
CA ILE A 63 6.29 1.69 -3.07
C ILE A 63 5.40 0.75 -3.85
N SER A 64 5.93 -0.37 -4.32
CA SER A 64 5.12 -1.38 -5.01
C SER A 64 5.38 -2.76 -4.45
N PHE A 65 4.35 -3.59 -4.49
CA PHE A 65 4.43 -4.97 -4.01
C PHE A 65 3.30 -5.81 -4.59
N ILE A 66 3.41 -7.12 -4.46
CA ILE A 66 2.40 -8.09 -4.87
C ILE A 66 1.73 -8.69 -3.63
N TYR A 67 0.41 -8.81 -3.69
CA TYR A 67 -0.41 -9.49 -2.69
C TYR A 67 -1.63 -10.12 -3.37
N GLN A 68 -1.88 -11.41 -3.11
CA GLN A 68 -2.99 -12.17 -3.72
C GLN A 68 -3.08 -11.99 -5.26
N ASN A 69 -1.93 -12.09 -5.94
CA ASN A 69 -1.80 -11.88 -7.39
C ASN A 69 -2.31 -10.51 -7.87
N LYS A 70 -2.28 -9.49 -7.02
CA LYS A 70 -2.56 -8.10 -7.40
C LYS A 70 -1.31 -7.29 -7.14
N LYS A 71 -0.99 -6.41 -8.08
CA LYS A 71 0.12 -5.46 -7.91
C LYS A 71 -0.41 -4.17 -7.32
N PHE A 72 0.12 -3.82 -6.15
CA PHE A 72 -0.16 -2.58 -5.44
C PHE A 72 0.94 -1.58 -5.73
N TYR A 73 0.55 -0.34 -5.96
CA TYR A 73 1.42 0.82 -5.99
C TYR A 73 0.88 1.83 -5.00
N ILE A 74 1.75 2.27 -4.10
CA ILE A 74 1.51 3.38 -3.19
C ILE A 74 2.33 4.53 -3.71
N ILE A 75 1.64 5.59 -4.11
CA ILE A 75 2.25 6.79 -4.64
C ILE A 75 2.30 7.78 -3.47
N ASN A 76 3.47 7.86 -2.85
CA ASN A 76 3.67 8.78 -1.74
C ASN A 76 3.93 10.18 -2.29
N SER A 77 3.07 11.13 -1.91
CA SER A 77 3.25 12.54 -2.24
C SER A 77 4.12 13.29 -1.21
N GLY A 78 4.48 12.66 -0.07
CA GLY A 78 5.27 13.29 0.99
C GLY A 78 6.38 12.41 1.57
N TYR A 79 7.56 13.01 1.78
CA TYR A 79 8.76 12.35 2.32
C TYR A 79 8.55 11.67 3.69
N GLY A 80 7.68 12.23 4.53
CA GLY A 80 7.35 11.67 5.84
C GLY A 80 6.55 10.36 5.75
N GLU A 81 5.60 10.29 4.83
CA GLU A 81 4.73 9.12 4.67
C GLU A 81 5.46 7.93 4.05
N ALA A 82 6.34 8.18 3.08
CA ALA A 82 7.19 7.15 2.48
C ALA A 82 8.16 6.55 3.50
N ASN A 83 8.82 7.39 4.31
CA ASN A 83 9.70 6.91 5.37
C ASN A 83 8.93 6.16 6.47
N TYR A 84 7.75 6.64 6.86
CA TYR A 84 6.89 5.95 7.81
C TYR A 84 6.53 4.55 7.29
N PHE A 85 6.04 4.47 6.06
CA PHE A 85 5.64 3.20 5.45
C PHE A 85 6.82 2.23 5.34
N LYS A 86 7.95 2.69 4.82
CA LYS A 86 9.18 1.89 4.67
C LYS A 86 9.66 1.36 6.01
N ARG A 87 9.76 2.21 7.04
CA ARG A 87 10.22 1.81 8.38
C ARG A 87 9.30 0.78 9.01
N HIS A 88 7.99 0.97 8.92
CA HIS A 88 7.02 0.04 9.51
C HIS A 88 6.98 -1.29 8.78
N LEU A 89 7.10 -1.28 7.44
CA LEU A 89 7.10 -2.51 6.66
C LEU A 89 8.39 -3.32 6.89
N ILE A 90 9.56 -2.66 6.92
CA ILE A 90 10.84 -3.29 7.30
C ILE A 90 10.79 -3.82 8.73
N HIS A 91 10.24 -3.05 9.68
CA HIS A 91 10.11 -3.50 11.07
C HIS A 91 9.22 -4.75 11.18
N CYS A 92 8.13 -4.81 10.41
CA CYS A 92 7.25 -5.98 10.42
C CYS A 92 7.94 -7.23 9.81
N VAL A 93 8.76 -7.05 8.78
CA VAL A 93 9.55 -8.14 8.17
C VAL A 93 10.66 -8.63 9.12
N ASN A 94 11.33 -7.73 9.84
CA ASN A 94 12.45 -8.07 10.71
C ASN A 94 12.07 -8.51 12.14
N ALA A 95 10.80 -8.39 12.53
CA ALA A 95 10.30 -8.81 13.86
C ALA A 95 9.82 -10.28 13.89
N GLN A 96 10.09 -11.03 12.81
CA GLN A 96 9.88 -12.47 12.69
C GLN A 96 11.13 -13.23 13.10
#